data_AF-A0A1Y4E6C2-F1
#
_entry.id   AF-A0A1Y4E6C2-F1
#
_cell.length_a   1.000
_cell.length_b   1.000
_cell.length_c   1.000
_cell.angle_alpha   90.00
_cell.angle_beta   90.00
_cell.angle_gamma   90.00
#
_symmetry.space_group_name_H-M   'P 1'
#
loop_
_entity.id
_entity.type
_entity.pdbx_description
1 polymer ?
#
loop_
_entity_poly.entity_id
_entity_poly.type
_entity_poly.pdbx_seq_one_letter_code
_entity_poly.pdbx_strand_id
1 'polypeptide(L)'
;MRLTDETFRMSDEYYLSCLQPLYAALVNGDYGFLELPIFRYEQTETSLSVTELQANAISRSGKLIQLSFSREERSLFQNIRLPETTEPLILFLDKTSDKTIKVSCNDTSVPLCDADYQLLVKLESEHYNNPDAVPFARFVYRHGWSMDEAFVAPCISLRSNGALLRAAANYAVEIEALVNALKDAVNTEQYMLVMAAIPALCRIAIEVEKEADCMTPRHLITLMQEGIQVLLTLANMEKDITVPETEKCMAFVESHYTPYVISEMVHEGIRLTHLLISLPQLFRQKTAVVAEARLESEVVRPPRRIVGSTDSIRKKHH
;
A
#
# COMPACT_ATOMS: atom_id res chain seq x y z
N MET A 1 7.09 42.10 -33.06
CA MET A 1 7.06 41.80 -31.61
C MET A 1 8.50 41.70 -31.14
N ARG A 2 8.88 42.37 -30.04
CA ARG A 2 10.24 42.25 -29.47
C ARG A 2 10.27 41.02 -28.58
N LEU A 3 11.23 40.13 -28.79
CA LEU A 3 11.43 38.96 -27.92
C LEU A 3 12.06 39.45 -26.61
N THR A 4 11.48 39.04 -25.50
CA THR A 4 11.96 39.36 -24.14
C THR A 4 11.91 38.11 -23.27
N ASP A 5 12.75 38.05 -22.23
CA ASP A 5 12.78 36.92 -21.29
C ASP A 5 11.40 36.67 -20.65
N GLU A 6 10.65 37.74 -20.40
CA GLU A 6 9.28 37.67 -19.87
C GLU A 6 8.34 36.94 -20.84
N THR A 7 8.48 37.16 -22.15
CA THR A 7 7.65 36.46 -23.15
C THR A 7 7.88 34.95 -23.13
N PHE A 8 9.12 34.50 -22.93
CA PHE A 8 9.43 33.08 -22.83
C PHE A 8 8.96 32.49 -21.49
N ARG A 9 9.18 33.18 -20.37
CA ARG A 9 8.70 32.75 -19.04
C ARG A 9 7.18 32.60 -18.99
N MET A 10 6.44 33.59 -19.50
CA MET A 10 4.98 33.51 -19.55
C MET A 10 4.49 32.39 -20.47
N SER A 11 5.23 32.10 -21.54
CA SER A 11 4.95 30.96 -22.42
C SER A 11 5.16 29.63 -21.71
N ASP A 12 6.28 29.47 -20.99
CA ASP A 12 6.60 28.27 -20.21
C ASP A 12 5.57 28.05 -19.10
N GLU A 13 5.21 29.10 -18.36
CA GLU A 13 4.16 29.08 -17.35
C GLU A 13 2.81 28.66 -17.94
N TYR A 14 2.44 29.18 -19.12
CA TYR A 14 1.22 28.78 -19.80
C TYR A 14 1.23 27.29 -20.14
N TYR A 15 2.31 26.77 -20.74
CA TYR A 15 2.39 25.35 -21.07
C TYR A 15 2.43 24.45 -19.83
N LEU A 16 3.15 24.84 -18.78
CA LEU A 16 3.14 24.14 -17.50
C LEU A 16 1.75 24.12 -16.86
N SER A 17 1.03 25.25 -16.91
CA SER A 17 -0.35 25.34 -16.39
C SER A 17 -1.33 24.44 -17.16
N CYS A 18 -1.07 24.18 -18.45
CA CYS A 18 -1.85 23.22 -19.24
C CYS A 18 -1.56 21.76 -18.84
N LEU A 19 -0.32 21.46 -18.44
CA LEU A 19 0.13 20.10 -18.10
C LEU A 19 -0.15 19.74 -16.64
N GLN A 20 -0.13 20.71 -15.71
CA GLN A 20 -0.32 20.45 -14.28
C GLN A 20 -1.66 19.74 -13.96
N PRO A 21 -2.82 20.10 -14.56
CA PRO A 21 -4.06 19.35 -14.39
C PRO A 21 -3.97 17.92 -14.91
N LEU A 22 -3.23 17.68 -16.00
CA LEU A 22 -3.00 16.34 -16.52
C LEU A 22 -2.16 15.52 -15.55
N TYR A 23 -1.09 16.08 -14.98
CA TYR A 23 -0.30 15.41 -13.95
C TYR A 23 -1.13 15.13 -12.70
N ALA A 24 -1.88 16.11 -12.19
CA ALA A 24 -2.76 15.92 -11.05
C ALA A 24 -3.82 14.82 -11.30
N ALA A 25 -4.38 14.75 -12.51
CA ALA A 25 -5.31 13.69 -12.90
C ALA A 25 -4.61 12.32 -13.00
N LEU A 26 -3.39 12.26 -13.54
CA LEU A 26 -2.61 11.04 -13.66
C LEU A 26 -2.26 10.44 -12.29
N VAL A 27 -1.93 11.28 -11.32
CA VAL A 27 -1.57 10.77 -9.99
C VAL A 27 -2.78 10.63 -9.06
N ASN A 28 -3.98 11.12 -9.45
CA ASN A 28 -5.25 10.90 -8.74
C ASN A 28 -5.19 11.13 -7.21
N GLY A 29 -4.46 12.16 -6.77
CA GLY A 29 -4.26 12.47 -5.34
C GLY A 29 -3.13 11.69 -4.64
N ASP A 30 -2.46 10.79 -5.34
CA ASP A 30 -1.14 10.28 -5.00
C ASP A 30 -0.05 11.22 -5.54
N TYR A 31 1.20 10.99 -5.12
CA TYR A 31 2.35 11.79 -5.52
C TYR A 31 3.64 11.06 -5.16
N GLY A 32 4.75 11.51 -5.73
CA GLY A 32 6.07 10.98 -5.43
C GLY A 32 6.89 10.71 -6.68
N PHE A 33 7.91 9.89 -6.50
CA PHE A 33 8.90 9.52 -7.50
C PHE A 33 8.32 8.61 -8.59
N LEU A 34 8.68 8.93 -9.85
CA LEU A 34 8.48 8.09 -11.04
C LEU A 34 9.47 6.93 -11.04
N GLU A 35 10.69 7.19 -10.56
CA GLU A 35 11.80 6.25 -10.45
C GLU A 35 12.58 6.54 -9.15
N LEU A 36 13.24 5.53 -8.57
CA LEU A 36 14.06 5.70 -7.38
C LEU A 36 15.07 6.85 -7.57
N PRO A 37 15.12 7.83 -6.65
CA PRO A 37 16.08 8.91 -6.75
C PRO A 37 17.50 8.37 -6.57
N ILE A 38 18.43 8.84 -7.39
CA ILE A 38 19.86 8.63 -7.16
C ILE A 38 20.30 9.72 -6.21
N PHE A 39 20.77 9.33 -5.03
CA PHE A 39 21.24 10.26 -4.02
C PHE A 39 22.60 9.80 -3.47
N ARG A 40 23.65 10.56 -3.79
CA ARG A 40 25.00 10.37 -3.28
C ARG A 40 25.44 11.62 -2.54
N TYR A 41 26.08 11.42 -1.40
CA TYR A 41 26.41 12.51 -0.50
C TYR A 41 27.69 12.23 0.30
N GLU A 42 28.30 13.31 0.74
CA GLU A 42 29.35 13.36 1.76
C GLU A 42 28.73 13.96 3.03
N GLN A 43 29.00 13.34 4.18
CA GLN A 43 28.40 13.74 5.44
C GLN A 43 29.46 13.89 6.52
N THR A 44 29.32 14.94 7.33
CA THR A 44 30.02 15.12 8.59
C THR A 44 29.01 15.08 9.74
N GLU A 45 29.44 15.33 10.97
CA GLU A 45 28.50 15.39 12.11
C GLU A 45 27.55 16.59 12.04
N THR A 46 27.93 17.67 11.35
CA THR A 46 27.20 18.95 11.34
C THR A 46 26.77 19.41 9.96
N SER A 47 27.26 18.76 8.90
CA SER A 47 26.96 19.16 7.53
C SER A 47 26.77 17.99 6.58
N LEU A 48 25.93 18.22 5.58
CA LEU A 48 25.66 17.34 4.46
C LEU A 48 26.02 18.06 3.16
N SER A 49 26.75 17.39 2.28
CA SER A 49 27.08 17.90 0.94
C SER A 49 26.70 16.86 -0.10
N VAL A 50 25.90 17.26 -1.07
CA VAL A 50 25.43 16.35 -2.12
C VAL A 50 26.49 16.23 -3.21
N THR A 51 26.83 15.01 -3.61
CA THR A 51 27.75 14.75 -4.72
C THR A 51 26.99 14.49 -6.02
N GLU A 52 25.87 13.78 -5.94
CA GLU A 52 24.98 13.49 -7.07
C GLU A 52 23.53 13.41 -6.58
N LEU A 53 22.61 14.05 -7.30
CA LEU A 53 21.18 13.94 -7.06
C LEU A 53 20.41 13.92 -8.37
N GLN A 54 19.78 12.79 -8.67
CA GLN A 54 18.85 12.64 -9.79
C GLN A 54 17.48 12.29 -9.24
N ALA A 55 16.47 13.07 -9.61
CA ALA A 55 15.14 12.97 -9.06
C ALA A 55 14.08 13.32 -10.11
N ASN A 56 13.21 12.36 -10.40
CA ASN A 56 12.06 12.51 -11.26
C ASN A 56 10.80 12.18 -10.45
N ALA A 57 10.01 13.20 -10.12
CA ALA A 57 8.86 13.06 -9.23
C ALA A 57 7.72 14.01 -9.62
N ILE A 58 6.52 13.72 -9.15
CA ILE A 58 5.38 14.63 -9.18
C ILE A 58 5.07 14.99 -7.73
N SER A 59 5.00 16.29 -7.43
CA SER A 59 4.62 16.78 -6.10
C SER A 59 3.11 16.61 -5.85
N ARG A 60 2.66 16.77 -4.59
CA ARG A 60 1.24 16.67 -4.25
C ARG A 60 0.38 17.74 -4.92
N SER A 61 0.95 18.91 -5.22
CA SER A 61 0.31 19.97 -6.01
C SER A 61 0.27 19.70 -7.52
N GLY A 62 0.91 18.62 -7.99
CA GLY A 62 1.02 18.29 -9.42
C GLY A 62 2.18 18.95 -10.15
N LYS A 63 3.12 19.62 -9.44
CA LYS A 63 4.34 20.14 -10.08
C LYS A 63 5.29 18.99 -10.41
N LEU A 64 5.83 18.99 -11.62
CA LEU A 64 6.89 18.06 -12.03
C LEU A 64 8.23 18.49 -11.42
N ILE A 65 8.88 17.59 -10.70
CA ILE A 65 10.27 17.69 -10.25
C ILE A 65 11.10 16.83 -11.20
N GLN A 66 12.00 17.49 -11.93
CA GLN A 66 12.98 16.86 -12.79
C GLN A 66 14.31 17.53 -12.50
N LEU A 67 15.09 16.91 -11.61
CA LEU A 67 16.37 17.41 -11.14
C LEU A 67 17.45 16.43 -11.57
N SER A 68 18.47 16.95 -12.25
CA SER A 68 19.74 16.25 -12.49
C SER A 68 20.86 17.15 -12.00
N PHE A 69 21.52 16.73 -10.94
CA PHE A 69 22.60 17.47 -10.30
C PHE A 69 23.84 16.58 -10.11
N SER A 70 24.99 17.11 -10.52
CA SER A 70 26.32 16.61 -10.18
C SER A 70 27.16 17.75 -9.60
N ARG A 71 27.93 17.47 -8.56
CA ARG A 71 28.84 18.44 -7.92
C ARG A 71 29.87 19.02 -8.89
N GLU A 72 30.21 18.29 -9.95
CA GLU A 72 31.13 18.76 -11.00
C GLU A 72 30.54 19.92 -11.82
N GLU A 73 29.20 20.00 -11.89
CA GLU A 73 28.48 20.96 -12.71
C GLU A 73 28.04 22.20 -11.92
N ARG A 74 27.79 22.07 -10.61
CA ARG A 74 27.23 23.17 -9.78
C ARG A 74 27.73 23.11 -8.34
N SER A 75 28.07 24.26 -7.76
CA SER A 75 28.34 24.42 -6.33
C SER A 75 27.06 24.57 -5.50
N LEU A 76 26.01 23.82 -5.82
CA LEU A 76 24.74 23.78 -5.08
C LEU A 76 24.73 22.63 -4.08
N PHE A 77 23.83 22.70 -3.10
CA PHE A 77 23.60 21.65 -2.11
C PHE A 77 24.87 21.22 -1.33
N GLN A 78 25.76 22.18 -1.04
CA GLN A 78 26.98 21.98 -0.25
C GLN A 78 26.80 22.55 1.16
N ASN A 79 27.44 21.91 2.15
CA ASN A 79 27.47 22.36 3.55
C ASN A 79 26.08 22.64 4.14
N ILE A 80 25.09 21.83 3.77
CA ILE A 80 23.74 21.88 4.32
C ILE A 80 23.85 21.56 5.80
N ARG A 81 23.48 22.50 6.67
CA ARG A 81 23.60 22.33 8.11
C ARG A 81 22.61 21.28 8.61
N LEU A 82 23.13 20.29 9.32
CA LEU A 82 22.32 19.33 10.03
C LEU A 82 21.95 19.90 11.42
N PRO A 83 20.70 19.78 11.88
CA PRO A 83 20.31 20.23 13.21
C PRO A 83 21.08 19.51 14.32
N GLU A 84 21.34 20.21 15.43
CA GLU A 84 21.94 19.65 16.65
C GLU A 84 20.89 18.88 17.47
N THR A 85 20.41 17.77 16.93
CA THR A 85 19.40 16.90 17.54
C THR A 85 19.72 15.42 17.28
N THR A 86 19.05 14.53 18.00
CA THR A 86 19.11 13.08 17.78
C THR A 86 17.83 12.55 17.13
N GLU A 87 16.84 13.41 16.92
CA GLU A 87 15.58 13.06 16.28
C GLU A 87 15.76 12.76 14.79
N PRO A 88 15.06 11.78 14.20
CA PRO A 88 15.13 11.54 12.76
C PRO A 88 14.85 12.79 11.91
N LEU A 89 15.60 12.90 10.81
CA LEU A 89 15.49 13.98 9.83
C LEU A 89 14.95 13.44 8.51
N ILE A 90 14.16 14.25 7.83
CA ILE A 90 13.69 13.96 6.47
C ILE A 90 14.21 15.06 5.54
N LEU A 91 14.81 14.64 4.44
CA LEU A 91 15.22 15.53 3.36
C LEU A 91 14.10 15.65 2.33
N PHE A 92 13.76 16.88 1.98
CA PHE A 92 12.76 17.20 0.98
C PHE A 92 13.38 17.92 -0.22
N LEU A 93 12.93 17.56 -1.41
CA LEU A 93 13.10 18.36 -2.61
C LEU A 93 11.91 19.31 -2.72
N ASP A 94 12.18 20.60 -2.64
CA ASP A 94 11.18 21.66 -2.68
C ASP A 94 11.23 22.43 -4.01
N LYS A 95 10.07 22.58 -4.63
CA LYS A 95 9.84 23.36 -5.85
C LYS A 95 8.79 24.46 -5.65
N THR A 96 8.70 24.99 -4.42
CA THR A 96 7.80 26.11 -4.11
C THR A 96 8.19 27.37 -4.89
N SER A 97 9.49 27.59 -5.10
CA SER A 97 10.00 28.72 -5.88
C SER A 97 9.71 28.52 -7.37
N ASP A 98 8.93 29.42 -7.97
CA ASP A 98 8.74 29.48 -9.43
C ASP A 98 9.92 30.21 -10.13
N LYS A 99 10.98 30.56 -9.38
CA LYS A 99 12.17 31.18 -9.94
C LYS A 99 12.98 30.15 -10.74
N THR A 100 13.65 30.65 -11.76
CA THR A 100 14.66 29.90 -12.50
C THR A 100 16.06 30.39 -12.18
N ILE A 101 16.98 29.44 -12.04
CA ILE A 101 18.39 29.69 -11.84
C ILE A 101 19.16 29.40 -13.12
N LYS A 102 20.22 30.17 -13.36
CA LYS A 102 21.12 29.92 -14.50
C LYS A 102 22.03 28.75 -14.19
N VAL A 103 22.14 27.85 -15.15
CA VAL A 103 23.00 26.68 -15.13
C VAL A 103 24.13 26.92 -16.12
N SER A 104 25.34 27.04 -15.60
CA SER A 104 26.55 27.03 -16.41
C SER A 104 27.01 25.60 -16.59
N CYS A 105 26.70 24.98 -17.73
CA CYS A 105 27.40 23.77 -18.14
C CYS A 105 28.73 24.16 -18.78
N ASN A 106 29.84 23.57 -18.32
CA ASN A 106 31.19 23.89 -18.81
C ASN A 106 31.35 23.63 -20.32
N ASP A 107 30.48 22.80 -20.93
CA ASP A 107 30.56 22.37 -22.33
C ASP A 107 29.58 23.06 -23.29
N THR A 108 28.66 23.90 -22.81
CA THR A 108 27.71 24.62 -23.69
C THR A 108 27.91 26.13 -23.61
N SER A 109 28.05 26.78 -24.77
CA SER A 109 28.21 28.23 -24.88
C SER A 109 26.95 29.04 -24.51
N VAL A 110 25.84 28.36 -24.23
CA VAL A 110 24.55 28.96 -23.90
C VAL A 110 24.14 28.57 -22.48
N PRO A 111 24.00 29.53 -21.55
CA PRO A 111 23.53 29.24 -20.21
C PRO A 111 22.06 28.78 -20.26
N LEU A 112 21.79 27.63 -19.66
CA LEU A 112 20.44 27.09 -19.53
C LEU A 112 19.78 27.67 -18.26
N CYS A 113 18.45 27.73 -18.24
CA CYS A 113 17.70 28.05 -17.02
C CYS A 113 17.03 26.78 -16.53
N ASP A 114 17.12 26.52 -15.23
CA ASP A 114 16.54 25.38 -14.55
C ASP A 114 15.73 25.86 -13.35
N ALA A 115 14.85 25.03 -12.80
CA ALA A 115 14.07 25.40 -11.63
C ALA A 115 14.97 25.59 -10.40
N ASP A 116 14.61 26.54 -9.55
CA ASP A 116 15.28 26.81 -8.28
C ASP A 116 14.88 25.76 -7.21
N TYR A 117 15.38 24.54 -7.38
CA TYR A 117 15.15 23.47 -6.41
C TYR A 117 15.89 23.74 -5.09
N GLN A 118 15.17 23.57 -3.98
CA GLN A 118 15.76 23.66 -2.65
C GLN A 118 15.77 22.30 -1.96
N LEU A 119 16.85 22.02 -1.23
CA LEU A 119 16.92 20.85 -0.36
C LEU A 119 16.64 21.32 1.07
N LEU A 120 15.51 20.87 1.61
CA LEU A 120 15.09 21.21 2.96
C LEU A 120 15.39 20.05 3.91
N VAL A 121 15.95 20.38 5.07
CA VAL A 121 16.13 19.44 6.19
C VAL A 121 15.05 19.73 7.22
N LYS A 122 14.24 18.72 7.55
CA LYS A 122 13.12 18.86 8.49
C LYS A 122 13.11 17.73 9.50
N LEU A 123 12.75 18.04 10.75
CA LEU A 123 12.54 17.02 11.77
C LEU A 123 11.28 16.22 11.48
N GLU A 124 11.28 14.94 11.84
CA GLU A 124 10.11 14.08 11.65
C GLU A 124 8.89 14.57 12.45
N SER A 125 9.09 15.10 13.67
CA SER A 125 8.05 15.69 14.53
C SER A 125 7.47 17.01 14.03
N GLU A 126 8.13 17.70 13.10
CA GLU A 126 7.57 18.92 12.48
C GLU A 126 6.35 18.60 11.61
N HIS A 127 6.17 17.34 11.21
CA HIS A 127 5.12 16.91 10.28
C HIS A 127 5.00 17.80 9.04
N TYR A 128 6.15 18.20 8.49
CA TYR A 128 6.24 19.11 7.36
C TYR A 128 5.42 18.59 6.17
N ASN A 129 4.52 19.43 5.65
CA ASN A 129 3.46 19.01 4.73
C ASN A 129 3.27 19.91 3.50
N ASN A 130 4.32 20.62 3.08
CA ASN A 130 4.25 21.47 1.88
C ASN A 130 3.91 20.64 0.62
N PRO A 131 2.84 20.98 -0.13
CA PRO A 131 2.41 20.21 -1.30
C PRO A 131 3.37 20.29 -2.50
N ASP A 132 4.27 21.27 -2.53
CA ASP A 132 5.31 21.43 -3.57
C ASP A 132 6.62 20.70 -3.22
N ALA A 133 6.68 20.06 -2.04
CA ALA A 133 7.86 19.36 -1.56
C ALA A 133 7.65 17.84 -1.54
N VAL A 134 8.69 17.07 -1.91
CA VAL A 134 8.66 15.60 -1.91
C VAL A 134 9.81 15.06 -1.05
N PRO A 135 9.52 14.23 -0.02
CA PRO A 135 10.56 13.63 0.80
C PRO A 135 11.29 12.55 0.01
N PHE A 136 12.62 12.52 0.08
CA PHE A 136 13.43 11.62 -0.74
C PHE A 136 14.50 10.85 0.03
N ALA A 137 14.83 11.28 1.25
CA ALA A 137 15.73 10.54 2.13
C ALA A 137 15.36 10.79 3.60
N ARG A 138 15.69 9.83 4.46
CA ARG A 138 15.59 9.95 5.91
C ARG A 138 16.94 9.66 6.55
N PHE A 139 17.29 10.39 7.59
CA PHE A 139 18.49 10.21 8.40
C PHE A 139 18.10 9.93 9.84
N VAL A 140 18.81 9.00 10.45
CA VAL A 140 18.62 8.61 11.85
C VAL A 140 19.94 8.77 12.60
N TYR A 141 19.86 9.17 13.87
CA TYR A 141 21.02 9.30 14.73
C TYR A 141 21.23 8.01 15.54
N ARG A 142 22.32 7.28 15.28
CA ARG A 142 22.69 6.05 16.04
C ARG A 142 24.02 6.20 16.74
N HIS A 143 25.09 6.32 15.95
CA HIS A 143 26.47 6.59 16.40
C HIS A 143 27.04 7.79 15.63
N GLY A 144 26.16 8.76 15.38
CA GLY A 144 26.29 9.75 14.32
C GLY A 144 25.11 9.66 13.34
N TRP A 145 24.98 10.67 12.50
CA TRP A 145 23.99 10.69 11.43
C TRP A 145 24.30 9.61 10.40
N SER A 146 23.29 8.85 10.03
CA SER A 146 23.34 7.86 8.95
C SER A 146 22.03 7.86 8.19
N MET A 147 22.07 7.70 6.88
CA MET A 147 20.86 7.50 6.09
C MET A 147 20.17 6.19 6.50
N ASP A 148 18.86 6.24 6.63
CA ASP A 148 18.03 5.08 6.88
C ASP A 148 17.82 4.29 5.59
N GLU A 149 18.51 3.15 5.47
CA GLU A 149 18.41 2.28 4.29
C GLU A 149 17.03 1.63 4.13
N ALA A 150 16.24 1.56 5.22
CA ALA A 150 14.88 1.04 5.16
C ALA A 150 13.87 2.10 4.67
N PHE A 151 14.29 3.35 4.55
CA PHE A 151 13.42 4.43 4.08
C PHE A 151 12.98 4.19 2.64
N VAL A 152 11.69 4.40 2.42
CA VAL A 152 11.07 4.32 1.10
C VAL A 152 10.48 5.69 0.80
N ALA A 153 11.06 6.36 -0.20
CA ALA A 153 10.50 7.61 -0.70
C ALA A 153 9.10 7.36 -1.32
N PRO A 154 8.16 8.31 -1.22
CA PRO A 154 6.85 8.21 -1.87
C PRO A 154 7.04 8.01 -3.37
N CYS A 155 6.27 7.11 -3.95
CA CYS A 155 6.33 6.84 -5.38
C CYS A 155 4.94 6.69 -5.97
N ILE A 156 4.81 7.00 -7.25
CA ILE A 156 3.53 6.96 -7.95
C ILE A 156 3.06 5.52 -8.24
N SER A 157 3.96 4.54 -8.14
CA SER A 157 3.65 3.13 -8.33
C SER A 157 4.61 2.26 -7.51
N LEU A 158 4.22 1.04 -7.12
CA LEU A 158 5.13 0.11 -6.45
C LEU A 158 6.30 -0.29 -7.37
N ARG A 159 6.07 -0.33 -8.70
CA ARG A 159 7.11 -0.64 -9.69
C ARG A 159 8.29 0.34 -9.65
N SER A 160 8.02 1.60 -9.31
CA SER A 160 9.05 2.62 -9.15
C SER A 160 10.07 2.27 -8.05
N ASN A 161 9.73 1.36 -7.12
CA ASN A 161 10.61 0.87 -6.07
C ASN A 161 10.57 -0.68 -5.99
N GLY A 162 11.61 -1.35 -6.46
CA GLY A 162 11.67 -2.81 -6.48
C GLY A 162 11.54 -3.49 -5.10
N ALA A 163 11.87 -2.83 -4.00
CA ALA A 163 11.65 -3.38 -2.65
C ALA A 163 10.17 -3.39 -2.29
N LEU A 164 9.43 -2.32 -2.61
CA LEU A 164 7.98 -2.27 -2.43
C LEU A 164 7.26 -3.29 -3.30
N LEU A 165 7.66 -3.44 -4.56
CA LEU A 165 7.06 -4.43 -5.45
C LEU A 165 7.24 -5.86 -4.91
N ARG A 166 8.42 -6.17 -4.35
CA ARG A 166 8.65 -7.45 -3.65
C ARG A 166 7.81 -7.58 -2.38
N ALA A 167 7.66 -6.51 -1.61
CA ALA A 167 6.80 -6.53 -0.42
C ALA A 167 5.34 -6.80 -0.78
N ALA A 168 4.85 -6.25 -1.91
CA ALA A 168 3.51 -6.55 -2.44
C ALA A 168 3.36 -8.03 -2.79
N ALA A 169 4.36 -8.63 -3.45
CA ALA A 169 4.38 -10.05 -3.75
C ALA A 169 4.40 -10.91 -2.47
N ASN A 170 5.17 -10.52 -1.46
CA ASN A 170 5.15 -11.18 -0.16
C ASN A 170 3.77 -11.07 0.51
N TYR A 171 3.15 -9.90 0.46
CA TYR A 171 1.79 -9.71 0.99
C TYR A 171 0.77 -10.60 0.26
N ALA A 172 0.87 -10.74 -1.07
CA ALA A 172 0.02 -11.65 -1.84
C ALA A 172 0.12 -13.10 -1.33
N VAL A 173 1.33 -13.56 -0.98
CA VAL A 173 1.53 -14.89 -0.38
C VAL A 173 0.86 -15.00 1.00
N GLU A 174 1.02 -13.99 1.86
CA GLU A 174 0.42 -14.00 3.21
C GLU A 174 -1.12 -13.96 3.18
N ILE A 175 -1.71 -13.11 2.33
CA ILE A 175 -3.17 -13.03 2.20
C ILE A 175 -3.77 -14.31 1.60
N GLU A 176 -3.07 -14.96 0.66
CA GLU A 176 -3.48 -16.28 0.14
C GLU A 176 -3.40 -17.36 1.22
N ALA A 177 -2.33 -17.37 2.01
CA ALA A 177 -2.18 -18.31 3.13
C ALA A 177 -3.30 -18.13 4.17
N LEU A 178 -3.65 -16.88 4.49
CA LEU A 178 -4.79 -16.55 5.36
C LEU A 178 -6.12 -17.05 4.79
N VAL A 179 -6.37 -16.80 3.50
CA VAL A 179 -7.58 -17.30 2.82
C VAL A 179 -7.65 -18.83 2.88
N ASN A 180 -6.54 -19.53 2.68
CA ASN A 180 -6.51 -20.99 2.74
C ASN A 180 -6.74 -21.50 4.17
N ALA A 181 -6.12 -20.88 5.18
CA ALA A 181 -6.38 -21.21 6.59
C ALA A 181 -7.86 -21.04 6.96
N LEU A 182 -8.53 -20.01 6.44
CA LEU A 182 -9.97 -19.80 6.65
C LEU A 182 -10.80 -20.88 5.94
N LYS A 183 -10.44 -21.28 4.72
CA LYS A 183 -11.12 -22.36 3.98
C LYS A 183 -11.07 -23.69 4.73
N ASP A 184 -9.94 -24.00 5.36
CA ASP A 184 -9.79 -25.22 6.17
C ASP A 184 -10.69 -25.19 7.42
N ALA A 185 -11.09 -24.00 7.87
CA ALA A 185 -11.92 -23.79 9.04
C ALA A 185 -13.44 -23.67 8.74
N VAL A 186 -13.89 -23.95 7.51
CA VAL A 186 -15.33 -23.88 7.13
C VAL A 186 -16.21 -24.83 7.96
N ASN A 187 -15.66 -25.94 8.46
CA ASN A 187 -16.42 -26.91 9.27
C ASN A 187 -16.51 -26.55 10.76
N THR A 188 -16.10 -25.35 11.15
CA THR A 188 -16.15 -24.86 12.54
C THR A 188 -17.49 -24.21 12.87
N GLU A 189 -17.75 -23.95 14.15
CA GLU A 189 -18.92 -23.21 14.63
C GLU A 189 -18.97 -21.80 14.03
N GLN A 190 -17.82 -21.22 13.70
CA GLN A 190 -17.67 -19.89 13.11
C GLN A 190 -17.70 -19.87 11.58
N TYR A 191 -18.47 -20.80 11.00
CA TYR A 191 -18.74 -20.89 9.57
C TYR A 191 -19.21 -19.56 8.95
N MET A 192 -20.09 -18.81 9.62
CA MET A 192 -20.63 -17.55 9.09
C MET A 192 -19.54 -16.48 8.94
N LEU A 193 -18.66 -16.34 9.95
CA LEU A 193 -17.49 -15.47 9.89
C LEU A 193 -16.59 -15.86 8.72
N VAL A 194 -16.25 -17.14 8.61
CA VAL A 194 -15.37 -17.65 7.54
C VAL A 194 -15.94 -17.34 6.15
N MET A 195 -17.22 -17.65 5.94
CA MET A 195 -17.88 -17.43 4.65
C MET A 195 -18.06 -15.94 4.31
N ALA A 196 -18.16 -15.07 5.32
CA ALA A 196 -18.22 -13.62 5.13
C ALA A 196 -16.84 -13.01 4.83
N ALA A 197 -15.77 -13.51 5.46
CA ALA A 197 -14.42 -12.98 5.30
C ALA A 197 -13.79 -13.34 3.96
N ILE A 198 -13.91 -14.61 3.53
CA ILE A 198 -13.21 -15.14 2.35
C ILE A 198 -13.42 -14.29 1.09
N PRO A 199 -14.65 -13.88 0.70
CA PRO A 199 -14.85 -13.11 -0.53
C PRO A 199 -14.09 -11.77 -0.53
N ALA A 200 -14.07 -11.06 0.60
CA ALA A 200 -13.36 -9.80 0.73
C ALA A 200 -11.84 -9.99 0.65
N LEU A 201 -11.30 -10.99 1.34
CA LEU A 201 -9.87 -11.30 1.32
C LEU A 201 -9.41 -11.81 -0.04
N CYS A 202 -10.23 -12.62 -0.72
CA CYS A 202 -9.98 -13.06 -2.10
C CYS A 202 -9.93 -11.87 -3.07
N ARG A 203 -10.84 -10.89 -2.92
CA ARG A 203 -10.81 -9.68 -3.75
C ARG A 203 -9.50 -8.93 -3.58
N ILE A 204 -9.07 -8.73 -2.34
CA ILE A 204 -7.80 -8.08 -2.00
C ILE A 204 -6.62 -8.86 -2.60
N ALA A 205 -6.58 -10.18 -2.43
CA ALA A 205 -5.53 -11.04 -2.95
C ALA A 205 -5.40 -10.93 -4.48
N ILE A 206 -6.52 -11.03 -5.21
CA ILE A 206 -6.54 -10.89 -6.68
C ILE A 206 -6.04 -9.51 -7.09
N GLU A 207 -6.50 -8.46 -6.44
CA GLU A 207 -6.10 -7.09 -6.79
C GLU A 207 -4.60 -6.87 -6.60
N VAL A 208 -4.03 -7.32 -5.48
CA VAL A 208 -2.57 -7.24 -5.25
C VAL A 208 -1.82 -8.09 -6.27
N GLU A 209 -2.27 -9.30 -6.55
CA GLU A 209 -1.60 -10.21 -7.50
C GLU A 209 -1.59 -9.67 -8.94
N LYS A 210 -2.69 -9.04 -9.37
CA LYS A 210 -2.87 -8.60 -10.77
C LYS A 210 -2.42 -7.16 -11.02
N GLU A 211 -2.51 -6.28 -10.03
CA GLU A 211 -2.33 -4.84 -10.21
C GLU A 211 -1.16 -4.24 -9.42
N ALA A 212 -0.33 -5.07 -8.74
CA ALA A 212 0.78 -4.56 -7.92
C ALA A 212 1.75 -3.64 -8.68
N ASP A 213 1.96 -3.84 -9.98
CA ASP A 213 2.89 -3.05 -10.77
C ASP A 213 2.37 -1.64 -11.12
N CYS A 214 1.06 -1.39 -11.03
CA CYS A 214 0.43 -0.08 -11.23
C CYS A 214 -0.08 0.55 -9.93
N MET A 215 -0.20 -0.25 -8.87
CA MET A 215 -0.66 0.14 -7.54
C MET A 215 0.24 1.20 -6.89
N THR A 216 -0.33 2.10 -6.09
CA THR A 216 0.44 3.06 -5.28
C THR A 216 0.73 2.49 -3.88
N PRO A 217 1.77 2.95 -3.18
CA PRO A 217 2.04 2.50 -1.80
C PRO A 217 0.87 2.75 -0.86
N ARG A 218 0.17 3.88 -1.02
CA ARG A 218 -1.05 4.19 -0.26
C ARG A 218 -2.12 3.13 -0.51
N HIS A 219 -2.38 2.79 -1.78
CA HIS A 219 -3.39 1.80 -2.13
C HIS A 219 -3.08 0.42 -1.55
N LEU A 220 -1.83 -0.03 -1.61
CA LEU A 220 -1.40 -1.30 -0.99
C LEU A 220 -1.69 -1.32 0.52
N ILE A 221 -1.30 -0.25 1.23
CA ILE A 221 -1.53 -0.12 2.67
C ILE A 221 -3.03 -0.12 2.98
N THR A 222 -3.85 0.58 2.19
CA THR A 222 -5.32 0.56 2.34
C THR A 222 -5.89 -0.85 2.22
N LEU A 223 -5.43 -1.63 1.24
CA LEU A 223 -5.87 -3.03 1.07
C LEU A 223 -5.44 -3.92 2.25
N MET A 224 -4.25 -3.70 2.82
CA MET A 224 -3.80 -4.37 4.05
C MET A 224 -4.70 -4.03 5.24
N GLN A 225 -5.00 -2.74 5.42
CA GLN A 225 -5.89 -2.25 6.48
C GLN A 225 -7.30 -2.84 6.32
N GLU A 226 -7.83 -2.88 5.09
CA GLU A 226 -9.14 -3.46 4.80
C GLU A 226 -9.19 -4.96 5.16
N GLY A 227 -8.18 -5.74 4.78
CA GLY A 227 -8.11 -7.17 5.09
C GLY A 227 -8.11 -7.44 6.60
N ILE A 228 -7.32 -6.67 7.35
CA ILE A 228 -7.26 -6.77 8.82
C ILE A 228 -8.60 -6.32 9.45
N GLN A 229 -9.19 -5.24 8.95
CA GLN A 229 -10.45 -4.69 9.46
C GLN A 229 -11.61 -5.66 9.28
N VAL A 230 -11.67 -6.40 8.17
CA VAL A 230 -12.69 -7.44 7.93
C VAL A 230 -12.64 -8.48 9.06
N LEU A 231 -11.45 -8.98 9.39
CA LEU A 231 -11.30 -9.99 10.44
C LEU A 231 -11.59 -9.44 11.83
N LEU A 232 -11.13 -8.23 12.16
CA LEU A 232 -11.46 -7.56 13.42
C LEU A 232 -12.98 -7.41 13.61
N THR A 233 -13.65 -6.92 12.57
CA THR A 233 -15.10 -6.65 12.61
C THR A 233 -15.88 -7.93 12.83
N LEU A 234 -15.58 -8.98 12.07
CA LEU A 234 -16.31 -10.24 12.17
C LEU A 234 -15.99 -11.00 13.47
N ALA A 235 -14.72 -10.97 13.92
CA ALA A 235 -14.34 -11.58 15.19
C ALA A 235 -15.06 -10.92 16.38
N ASN A 236 -15.24 -9.60 16.36
CA ASN A 236 -15.99 -8.87 17.40
C ASN A 236 -17.49 -9.22 17.44
N MET A 237 -18.05 -9.79 16.36
CA MET A 237 -19.44 -10.25 16.32
C MET A 237 -19.61 -11.66 16.89
N GLU A 238 -18.52 -12.42 16.98
CA GLU A 238 -18.50 -13.79 17.49
C GLU A 238 -18.15 -13.81 18.98
N LYS A 239 -18.80 -14.70 19.74
CA LYS A 239 -18.43 -14.93 21.14
C LYS A 239 -17.20 -15.82 21.20
N ASP A 240 -16.31 -15.54 22.15
CA ASP A 240 -15.15 -16.37 22.49
C ASP A 240 -14.04 -16.43 21.42
N ILE A 241 -14.04 -15.55 20.41
CA ILE A 241 -12.90 -15.33 19.52
C ILE A 241 -12.12 -14.11 19.99
N THR A 242 -10.81 -14.25 20.12
CA THR A 242 -9.90 -13.13 20.38
C THR A 242 -8.89 -13.04 19.25
N VAL A 243 -8.79 -11.87 18.63
CA VAL A 243 -7.84 -11.63 17.54
C VAL A 243 -6.41 -11.49 18.12
N PRO A 244 -5.40 -12.20 17.60
CA PRO A 244 -4.01 -12.01 18.01
C PRO A 244 -3.58 -10.54 17.89
N GLU A 245 -2.91 -10.02 18.91
CA GLU A 245 -2.43 -8.62 18.96
C GLU A 245 -3.51 -7.58 18.57
N THR A 246 -4.76 -7.75 19.06
CA THR A 246 -5.92 -6.92 18.68
C THR A 246 -5.61 -5.41 18.70
N GLU A 247 -4.93 -4.92 19.74
CA GLU A 247 -4.57 -3.49 19.86
C GLU A 247 -3.68 -2.99 18.72
N LYS A 248 -2.71 -3.80 18.28
CA LYS A 248 -1.85 -3.44 17.15
C LYS A 248 -2.60 -3.50 15.82
N CYS A 249 -3.47 -4.49 15.65
CA CYS A 249 -4.35 -4.56 14.48
C CYS A 249 -5.25 -3.31 14.39
N MET A 250 -5.87 -2.90 15.50
CA MET A 250 -6.68 -1.67 15.54
C MET A 250 -5.84 -0.43 15.26
N ALA A 251 -4.68 -0.27 15.92
CA ALA A 251 -3.79 0.85 15.68
C ALA A 251 -3.32 0.94 14.22
N PHE A 252 -3.04 -0.20 13.58
CA PHE A 252 -2.66 -0.25 12.17
C PHE A 252 -3.81 0.17 11.25
N VAL A 253 -5.03 -0.31 11.49
CA VAL A 253 -6.20 0.06 10.68
C VAL A 253 -6.55 1.55 10.84
N GLU A 254 -6.45 2.09 12.05
CA GLU A 254 -6.75 3.50 12.34
C GLU A 254 -5.62 4.45 11.93
N SER A 255 -4.44 3.92 11.60
CA SER A 255 -3.30 4.73 11.21
C SER A 255 -3.52 5.44 9.87
N HIS A 256 -3.09 6.70 9.81
CA HIS A 256 -3.16 7.50 8.59
C HIS A 256 -1.92 7.23 7.74
N TYR A 257 -2.12 7.15 6.42
CA TYR A 257 -1.00 7.05 5.48
C TYR A 257 -0.03 8.21 5.65
N THR A 258 1.22 7.88 5.97
CA THR A 258 2.27 8.86 6.24
C THR A 258 3.46 8.63 5.28
N PRO A 259 3.79 9.61 4.41
CA PRO A 259 4.74 9.42 3.29
C PRO A 259 6.18 9.05 3.69
N TYR A 260 6.58 9.27 4.93
CA TYR A 260 7.95 9.01 5.40
C TYR A 260 8.11 7.70 6.20
N VAL A 261 7.01 6.96 6.44
CA VAL A 261 7.02 5.66 7.13
C VAL A 261 6.39 4.54 6.28
N ILE A 262 6.37 4.70 4.96
CA ILE A 262 5.78 3.73 4.01
C ILE A 262 6.31 2.31 4.26
N SER A 263 7.63 2.19 4.41
CA SER A 263 8.28 0.90 4.67
C SER A 263 7.75 0.26 5.95
N GLU A 264 7.69 1.01 7.05
CA GLU A 264 7.20 0.51 8.34
C GLU A 264 5.74 0.05 8.24
N MET A 265 4.88 0.84 7.61
CA MET A 265 3.46 0.48 7.43
C MET A 265 3.28 -0.79 6.59
N VAL A 266 4.02 -0.93 5.48
CA VAL A 266 3.94 -2.11 4.62
C VAL A 266 4.41 -3.37 5.35
N HIS A 267 5.55 -3.29 6.04
CA HIS A 267 6.07 -4.44 6.79
C HIS A 267 5.17 -4.82 7.97
N GLU A 268 4.58 -3.85 8.66
CA GLU A 268 3.62 -4.12 9.73
C GLU A 268 2.34 -4.76 9.19
N GLY A 269 1.80 -4.29 8.06
CA GLY A 269 0.64 -4.90 7.40
C GLY A 269 0.89 -6.36 7.02
N ILE A 270 2.06 -6.67 6.46
CA ILE A 270 2.48 -8.05 6.16
C ILE A 270 2.55 -8.88 7.44
N ARG A 271 3.22 -8.37 8.48
CA ARG A 271 3.42 -9.07 9.76
C ARG A 271 2.09 -9.38 10.46
N LEU A 272 1.18 -8.40 10.52
CA LEU A 272 -0.13 -8.57 11.12
C LEU A 272 -0.98 -9.57 10.33
N THR A 273 -0.95 -9.50 8.99
CA THR A 273 -1.65 -10.48 8.14
C THR A 273 -1.13 -11.90 8.38
N HIS A 274 0.20 -12.06 8.46
CA HIS A 274 0.83 -13.34 8.79
C HIS A 274 0.36 -13.87 10.15
N LEU A 275 0.31 -13.02 11.17
CA LEU A 275 -0.17 -13.39 12.50
C LEU A 275 -1.62 -13.91 12.46
N LEU A 276 -2.47 -13.27 11.65
CA LEU A 276 -3.89 -13.63 11.50
C LEU A 276 -4.10 -14.99 10.81
N ILE A 277 -3.10 -15.57 10.15
CA ILE A 277 -3.18 -16.93 9.58
C ILE A 277 -3.49 -17.96 10.67
N SER A 278 -3.05 -17.71 11.91
CA SER A 278 -3.32 -18.59 13.05
C SER A 278 -4.74 -18.45 13.65
N LEU A 279 -5.47 -17.38 13.31
CA LEU A 279 -6.80 -17.10 13.86
C LEU A 279 -7.79 -18.28 13.76
N PRO A 280 -7.88 -19.00 12.62
CA PRO A 280 -8.85 -20.07 12.48
C PRO A 280 -8.59 -21.27 13.40
N GLN A 281 -7.40 -21.40 13.97
CA GLN A 281 -7.07 -22.43 14.96
C GLN A 281 -7.82 -22.21 16.30
N LEU A 282 -8.33 -20.99 16.53
CA LEU A 282 -9.12 -20.66 17.72
C LEU A 282 -10.60 -21.01 17.55
N PHE A 283 -11.03 -21.40 16.35
CA PHE A 283 -12.43 -21.69 16.06
C PHE A 283 -12.84 -23.04 16.64
N ARG A 284 -14.09 -23.13 17.13
CA ARG A 284 -14.62 -24.35 17.75
C ARG A 284 -15.02 -25.35 16.68
N GLN A 285 -14.68 -26.61 16.88
CA GLN A 285 -15.16 -27.68 16.01
C GLN A 285 -16.68 -27.84 16.18
N LYS A 286 -17.42 -27.99 15.08
CA LYS A 286 -18.83 -28.34 15.17
C LYS A 286 -18.95 -29.70 15.87
N THR A 287 -19.59 -29.73 17.02
CA THR A 287 -19.92 -30.99 17.69
C THR A 287 -20.72 -31.85 16.73
N ALA A 288 -20.14 -32.96 16.25
CA ALA A 288 -20.88 -33.94 15.47
C ALA A 288 -21.98 -34.49 16.38
N VAL A 289 -23.23 -34.11 16.12
CA VAL A 289 -24.36 -34.85 16.66
C VAL A 289 -24.25 -36.22 16.02
N VAL A 290 -23.64 -37.17 16.73
CA VAL A 290 -23.75 -38.59 16.43
C VAL A 290 -25.26 -38.84 16.47
N ALA A 291 -25.86 -38.94 15.29
CA ALA A 291 -27.21 -39.46 15.16
C ALA A 291 -27.13 -40.88 15.72
N GLU A 292 -27.50 -41.02 17.00
CA GLU A 292 -27.71 -42.32 17.60
C GLU A 292 -28.60 -43.11 16.65
N ALA A 293 -28.08 -44.27 16.26
CA ALA A 293 -28.70 -45.19 15.35
C ALA A 293 -30.18 -45.34 15.74
N ARG A 294 -31.08 -44.94 14.82
CA ARG A 294 -32.43 -45.50 14.77
C ARG A 294 -32.32 -46.97 14.39
N LEU A 295 -31.89 -47.79 15.35
CA LEU A 295 -32.37 -49.15 15.48
C LEU A 295 -33.80 -49.06 16.02
N GLU A 296 -34.64 -50.02 15.61
CA GLU A 296 -36.10 -50.07 15.77
C GLU A 296 -36.84 -49.30 14.64
N SER A 297 -37.49 -49.96 13.69
CA SER A 297 -38.41 -51.09 13.85
C SER A 297 -38.42 -52.01 12.62
N GLU A 298 -38.43 -53.32 12.88
CA GLU A 298 -38.74 -54.39 11.92
C GLU A 298 -40.00 -54.07 11.10
N VAL A 299 -39.87 -54.10 9.77
CA VAL A 299 -41.02 -54.11 8.86
C VAL A 299 -41.64 -55.50 8.88
N VAL A 300 -42.62 -55.70 9.77
CA VAL A 300 -43.50 -56.87 9.77
C VAL A 300 -44.37 -56.82 8.51
N ARG A 301 -44.16 -57.79 7.60
CA ARG A 301 -45.03 -57.99 6.42
C ARG A 301 -46.43 -58.44 6.85
N PRO A 302 -47.52 -57.92 6.26
CA PRO A 302 -48.85 -58.45 6.51
C PRO A 302 -49.08 -59.76 5.70
N PRO A 303 -49.90 -60.69 6.21
CA PRO A 303 -50.14 -61.99 5.56
C PRO A 303 -51.11 -61.87 4.38
N ARG A 304 -50.82 -62.63 3.32
CA ARG A 304 -51.72 -62.87 2.17
C ARG A 304 -52.96 -63.64 2.64
N ARG A 305 -54.16 -63.12 2.34
CA ARG A 305 -55.41 -63.89 2.36
C ARG A 305 -55.89 -64.15 0.94
N ILE A 306 -56.05 -65.43 0.63
CA ILE A 306 -56.74 -65.98 -0.55
C ILE A 306 -58.07 -66.53 -0.05
N VAL A 307 -59.20 -66.04 -0.60
CA VAL A 307 -60.50 -66.72 -0.88
C VAL A 307 -61.26 -65.72 -1.78
N GLY A 308 -61.85 -65.95 -2.96
CA GLY A 308 -62.22 -67.14 -3.72
C GLY A 308 -63.69 -67.00 -4.21
N SER A 309 -63.92 -67.02 -5.53
CA SER A 309 -65.19 -67.42 -6.23
C SER A 309 -66.42 -66.46 -6.16
N THR A 310 -67.24 -66.16 -7.18
CA THR A 310 -67.55 -66.75 -8.51
C THR A 310 -68.39 -65.76 -9.37
N ASP A 311 -68.21 -65.84 -10.70
CA ASP A 311 -69.15 -65.66 -11.83
C ASP A 311 -70.40 -64.75 -11.79
N SER A 312 -70.58 -63.89 -12.82
CA SER A 312 -71.44 -64.19 -13.99
C SER A 312 -71.82 -62.98 -14.90
N ILE A 313 -71.65 -63.20 -16.22
CA ILE A 313 -72.56 -62.88 -17.36
C ILE A 313 -72.67 -61.43 -17.94
N ARG A 314 -71.93 -61.25 -19.04
CA ARG A 314 -72.27 -60.76 -20.41
C ARG A 314 -73.75 -60.46 -20.80
N LYS A 315 -74.08 -59.26 -21.33
CA LYS A 315 -74.63 -58.99 -22.71
C LYS A 315 -75.31 -57.61 -22.92
N LYS A 316 -74.96 -57.01 -24.08
CA LYS A 316 -75.76 -56.30 -25.13
C LYS A 316 -76.36 -54.88 -24.91
N HIS A 317 -75.98 -54.02 -25.88
CA HIS A 317 -76.74 -53.01 -26.65
C HIS A 317 -77.89 -52.24 -25.99
N HIS A 318 -77.75 -50.92 -25.95
CA HIS A 318 -78.51 -49.98 -26.79
C HIS A 318 -77.69 -48.74 -27.08
#